data_AF-A0AAD6TKK9-F1
#
_entry.id   AF-A0AAD6TKK9-F1
#
_cell.length_a   1.000
_cell.length_b   1.000
_cell.length_c   1.000
_cell.angle_alpha   90.00
_cell.angle_beta   90.00
_cell.angle_gamma   90.00
#
_symmetry.space_group_name_H-M   'P 1'
#
loop_
_entity.id
_entity.type
_entity.pdbx_description
1 polymer ?
#
loop_
_entity_poly.entity_id
_entity_poly.type
_entity_poly.pdbx_seq_one_letter_code
_entity_poly.pdbx_strand_id
1 'polypeptide(L)'
;QLSEEALKLWLEEEDSLSHQIDGIINECMQDFPDDDTVDDAAKYAAEIARAVITDKTRGGHLRIAKAYIASHKRKNPDWDPKQVTASTPGDITQFIIQKCGEKAKGYEGKKASSSTFSTAVSTRAALTFWYRSIRPNESVSEWRVDTKTGECFGLPTRSRHVSEFMTGLEKTKAKAGEVSTSARALSLQDMHRLYDHCFRPEATPAEIRWGIVRFTSYLFAWLLLLRFDEVVRLEFESINMIPGSRISEFLEVKLRTRKSAQTGVGHAWILYANDLDPKICPVRALIRLAVVYGETVTLSGPLFMKVNKNDNEHHEPCIDKRLAESRLQIL
;
A
#
# COMPACT_ATOMS: atom_id res chain seq x y z
N GLN A 1 -21.96 -25.98 7.24
CA GLN A 1 -22.43 -24.80 6.50
C GLN A 1 -21.67 -23.61 7.05
N LEU A 2 -20.80 -22.97 6.23
CA LEU A 2 -20.22 -21.68 6.60
C LEU A 2 -21.36 -20.65 6.54
N SER A 3 -21.55 -19.84 7.58
CA SER A 3 -22.65 -18.88 7.65
C SER A 3 -22.51 -17.83 6.53
N GLU A 4 -23.65 -17.35 6.00
CA GLU A 4 -23.68 -16.22 5.04
C GLU A 4 -22.87 -15.01 5.55
N GLU A 5 -22.79 -14.83 6.87
CA GLU A 5 -21.99 -13.81 7.53
C GLU A 5 -20.48 -14.01 7.33
N ALA A 6 -19.98 -15.25 7.36
CA ALA A 6 -18.58 -15.54 7.04
C ALA A 6 -18.28 -15.23 5.56
N LEU A 7 -19.22 -15.48 4.65
CA LEU A 7 -19.07 -15.16 3.22
C LEU A 7 -19.07 -13.65 2.97
N LYS A 8 -19.92 -12.91 3.70
CA LYS A 8 -20.01 -11.44 3.65
C LYS A 8 -18.74 -10.75 4.19
N LEU A 9 -18.19 -11.26 5.30
CA LEU A 9 -16.93 -10.77 5.88
C LEU A 9 -15.73 -10.95 4.94
N TRP A 10 -15.68 -12.05 4.17
CA TRP A 10 -14.65 -12.27 3.14
C TRP A 10 -14.81 -11.32 1.94
N LEU A 11 -16.04 -10.99 1.54
CA LEU A 11 -16.33 -10.02 0.48
C LEU A 11 -15.95 -8.59 0.89
N GLU A 12 -16.14 -8.22 2.17
CA GLU A 12 -15.79 -6.91 2.72
C GLU A 12 -14.26 -6.75 2.95
N GLU A 13 -13.53 -7.85 3.20
CA GLU A 13 -12.05 -7.87 3.21
C GLU A 13 -11.43 -7.54 1.84
N GLU A 14 -12.10 -7.89 0.74
CA GLU A 14 -11.65 -7.61 -0.63
C GLU A 14 -11.74 -6.12 -1.00
N ASP A 15 -12.79 -5.42 -0.58
CA ASP A 15 -12.94 -3.98 -0.82
C ASP A 15 -11.92 -3.16 0.00
N SER A 16 -11.52 -3.66 1.17
CA SER A 16 -10.47 -3.06 2.01
C SER A 16 -9.06 -3.18 1.41
N LEU A 17 -8.78 -4.29 0.71
CA LEU A 17 -7.59 -4.50 -0.12
C LEU A 17 -7.57 -3.53 -1.29
N SER A 18 -8.73 -3.33 -1.96
CA SER A 18 -8.86 -2.36 -3.05
C SER A 18 -8.25 -1.02 -2.63
N HIS A 19 -8.65 -0.41 -1.51
CA HIS A 19 -8.14 0.89 -1.06
C HIS A 19 -6.62 1.00 -0.82
N GLN A 20 -5.88 -0.08 -0.50
CA GLN A 20 -4.42 -0.04 -0.31
C GLN A 20 -3.62 -0.08 -1.62
N ILE A 21 -4.24 -0.58 -2.68
CA ILE A 21 -3.55 -0.80 -3.95
C ILE A 21 -3.42 0.53 -4.71
N ASP A 22 -4.20 1.58 -4.38
CA ASP A 22 -4.14 2.90 -5.03
C ASP A 22 -2.78 3.56 -5.04
N GLY A 23 -2.15 3.58 -3.86
CA GLY A 23 -0.84 4.20 -3.68
C GLY A 23 0.24 3.46 -4.46
N ILE A 24 0.18 2.12 -4.43
CA ILE A 24 1.12 1.22 -5.13
C ILE A 24 0.92 1.31 -6.65
N ILE A 25 -0.34 1.36 -7.10
CA ILE A 25 -0.71 1.53 -8.51
C ILE A 25 -0.10 2.81 -9.04
N ASN A 26 -0.27 3.94 -8.35
CA ASN A 26 0.14 5.23 -8.87
C ASN A 26 1.65 5.31 -9.18
N GLU A 27 2.50 4.66 -8.37
CA GLU A 27 3.93 4.53 -8.65
C GLU A 27 4.25 3.55 -9.78
N CYS A 28 3.48 2.44 -9.89
CA CYS A 28 3.63 1.44 -10.95
C CYS A 28 3.06 1.91 -12.31
N MET A 29 2.28 3.00 -12.34
CA MET A 29 1.62 3.46 -13.56
C MET A 29 2.57 3.93 -14.66
N GLN A 30 3.82 4.23 -14.31
CA GLN A 30 4.84 4.53 -15.29
C GLN A 30 5.12 3.32 -16.20
N ASP A 31 4.85 2.08 -15.78
CA ASP A 31 5.05 0.85 -16.56
C ASP A 31 3.93 0.60 -17.61
N PHE A 32 2.87 1.42 -17.59
CA PHE A 32 1.68 1.27 -18.42
C PHE A 32 1.33 2.61 -19.10
N PRO A 33 1.96 2.93 -20.25
CA PRO A 33 1.70 4.19 -20.96
C PRO A 33 0.26 4.24 -21.49
N ASP A 34 -0.34 5.44 -21.46
CA ASP A 34 -1.72 5.72 -21.86
C ASP A 34 -1.86 6.08 -23.36
N ASP A 35 -0.89 5.66 -24.18
CA ASP A 35 -0.87 6.03 -25.59
C ASP A 35 -1.87 5.19 -26.40
N ASP A 36 -3.14 5.60 -26.32
CA ASP A 36 -4.26 5.03 -27.07
C ASP A 36 -4.13 5.31 -28.60
N THR A 37 -3.08 6.03 -29.05
CA THR A 37 -2.96 6.53 -30.45
C THR A 37 -2.10 5.68 -31.38
N VAL A 38 -1.39 4.67 -30.86
CA VAL A 38 -0.30 4.01 -31.61
C VAL A 38 -0.74 2.81 -32.45
N ASP A 39 -1.81 2.10 -32.07
CA ASP A 39 -2.14 0.76 -32.64
C ASP A 39 -3.62 0.39 -32.46
N ASP A 40 -4.19 -0.35 -33.41
CA ASP A 40 -5.61 -0.77 -33.40
C ASP A 40 -5.91 -1.75 -32.25
N ALA A 41 -4.93 -2.56 -31.83
CA ALA A 41 -5.05 -3.38 -30.62
C ALA A 41 -5.18 -2.53 -29.34
N ALA A 42 -4.54 -1.35 -29.30
CA ALA A 42 -4.63 -0.44 -28.17
C ALA A 42 -5.99 0.26 -28.12
N LYS A 43 -6.52 0.69 -29.27
CA LYS A 43 -7.89 1.26 -29.37
C LYS A 43 -8.95 0.27 -28.91
N TYR A 44 -8.90 -0.97 -29.42
CA TYR A 44 -9.82 -2.03 -29.01
C TYR A 44 -9.75 -2.31 -27.51
N ALA A 45 -8.54 -2.39 -26.95
CA ALA A 45 -8.35 -2.57 -25.52
C ALA A 45 -8.96 -1.42 -24.70
N ALA A 46 -8.81 -0.18 -25.17
CA ALA A 46 -9.38 0.99 -24.53
C ALA A 46 -10.92 0.98 -24.55
N GLU A 47 -11.53 0.61 -25.68
CA GLU A 47 -12.98 0.49 -25.81
C GLU A 47 -13.55 -0.57 -24.86
N ILE A 48 -12.98 -1.78 -24.86
CA ILE A 48 -13.41 -2.88 -24.00
C ILE A 48 -13.28 -2.50 -22.52
N ALA A 49 -12.16 -1.89 -22.13
CA ALA A 49 -11.92 -1.54 -20.73
C ALA A 49 -12.87 -0.43 -20.25
N ARG A 50 -13.14 0.59 -21.09
CA ARG A 50 -14.08 1.69 -20.77
C ARG A 50 -15.53 1.23 -20.71
N ALA A 51 -15.93 0.24 -21.52
CA ALA A 51 -17.29 -0.29 -21.53
C ALA A 51 -17.62 -1.09 -20.25
N VAL A 52 -16.60 -1.54 -19.52
CA VAL A 52 -16.72 -2.50 -18.42
C VAL A 52 -16.43 -1.87 -17.06
N ILE A 53 -15.64 -0.79 -17.01
CA ILE A 53 -15.25 -0.09 -15.78
C ILE A 53 -15.91 1.29 -15.77
N THR A 54 -17.07 1.41 -15.09
CA THR A 54 -17.94 2.61 -15.13
C THR A 54 -17.69 3.62 -14.01
N ASP A 55 -16.90 3.27 -12.98
CA ASP A 55 -16.65 4.15 -11.83
C ASP A 55 -15.34 4.93 -11.91
N LYS A 56 -15.31 6.11 -11.26
CA LYS A 56 -14.11 6.95 -11.06
C LYS A 56 -12.96 6.25 -10.34
N THR A 57 -13.18 5.03 -9.86
CA THR A 57 -12.19 4.17 -9.23
C THR A 57 -11.13 3.73 -10.24
N ARG A 58 -10.09 4.57 -10.30
CA ARG A 58 -8.69 4.28 -10.64
C ARG A 58 -8.40 3.99 -12.10
N GLY A 59 -8.19 5.06 -12.87
CA GLY A 59 -7.54 5.01 -14.18
C GLY A 59 -6.19 4.25 -14.20
N GLY A 60 -5.62 3.94 -13.04
CA GLY A 60 -4.50 3.01 -12.92
C GLY A 60 -4.84 1.55 -13.25
N HIS A 61 -5.93 1.00 -12.71
CA HIS A 61 -6.38 -0.36 -13.04
C HIS A 61 -6.78 -0.48 -14.51
N LEU A 62 -7.45 0.55 -15.03
CA LEU A 62 -7.85 0.62 -16.43
C LEU A 62 -6.65 0.49 -17.37
N ARG A 63 -5.58 1.26 -17.10
CA ARG A 63 -4.33 1.21 -17.87
C ARG A 63 -3.67 -0.17 -17.87
N ILE A 64 -3.65 -0.84 -16.73
CA ILE A 64 -3.10 -2.19 -16.63
C ILE A 64 -3.94 -3.18 -17.44
N ALA A 65 -5.27 -3.13 -17.30
CA ALA A 65 -6.18 -3.98 -18.05
C ALA A 65 -6.06 -3.75 -19.57
N LYS A 66 -5.98 -2.48 -20.02
CA LYS A 66 -5.72 -2.14 -21.42
C LYS A 66 -4.41 -2.77 -21.92
N ALA A 67 -3.33 -2.62 -21.16
CA ALA A 67 -2.03 -3.19 -21.53
C ALA A 67 -2.05 -4.72 -21.60
N TYR A 68 -2.79 -5.38 -20.69
CA TYR A 68 -3.00 -6.83 -20.72
C TYR A 68 -3.73 -7.27 -21.98
N ILE A 69 -4.85 -6.62 -22.31
CA ILE A 69 -5.66 -6.92 -23.50
C ILE A 69 -4.84 -6.68 -24.78
N ALA A 70 -4.17 -5.54 -24.88
CA ALA A 70 -3.34 -5.20 -26.04
C ALA A 70 -2.18 -6.19 -26.21
N SER A 71 -1.54 -6.61 -25.11
CA SER A 71 -0.46 -7.61 -25.17
C SER A 71 -0.92 -8.96 -25.72
N HIS A 72 -2.14 -9.39 -25.41
CA HIS A 72 -2.67 -10.65 -25.92
C HIS A 72 -3.13 -10.52 -27.37
N LYS A 73 -3.84 -9.43 -27.71
CA LYS A 73 -4.27 -9.15 -29.09
C LYS A 73 -3.11 -9.02 -30.08
N ARG A 74 -1.96 -8.47 -29.67
CA ARG A 74 -0.75 -8.43 -30.52
C ARG A 74 -0.16 -9.81 -30.80
N LYS A 75 -0.28 -10.76 -29.86
CA LYS A 75 0.21 -12.14 -30.02
C LYS A 75 -0.79 -13.00 -30.79
N ASN A 76 -2.08 -12.80 -30.54
CA ASN A 76 -3.18 -13.51 -31.15
C ASN A 76 -4.34 -12.54 -31.42
N PRO A 77 -4.52 -12.06 -32.66
CA PRO A 77 -5.60 -11.15 -33.03
C PRO A 77 -7.01 -11.68 -32.70
N ASP A 78 -7.19 -13.01 -32.70
CA ASP A 78 -8.46 -13.67 -32.43
C ASP A 78 -8.72 -13.92 -30.93
N TRP A 79 -7.78 -13.56 -30.06
CA TRP A 79 -7.94 -13.74 -28.62
C TRP A 79 -9.11 -12.92 -28.06
N ASP A 80 -10.06 -13.56 -27.39
CA ASP A 80 -11.22 -12.89 -26.80
C ASP A 80 -10.92 -12.44 -25.36
N PRO A 81 -10.90 -11.12 -25.07
CA PRO A 81 -10.68 -10.61 -23.72
C PRO A 81 -11.75 -11.02 -22.71
N LYS A 82 -12.97 -11.32 -23.15
CA LYS A 82 -14.08 -11.70 -22.27
C LYS A 82 -14.10 -13.20 -21.99
N GLN A 83 -13.43 -13.99 -22.82
CA GLN A 83 -13.37 -15.42 -22.65
C GLN A 83 -12.38 -15.78 -21.53
N VAL A 84 -12.86 -16.62 -20.61
CA VAL A 84 -12.07 -17.11 -19.49
C VAL A 84 -11.95 -18.63 -19.62
N THR A 85 -10.71 -19.11 -19.73
CA THR A 85 -10.37 -20.50 -20.05
C THR A 85 -9.46 -21.09 -18.97
N ALA A 86 -9.22 -22.40 -19.04
CA ALA A 86 -8.25 -23.07 -18.17
C ALA A 86 -6.82 -22.51 -18.28
N SER A 87 -6.46 -21.86 -19.40
CA SER A 87 -5.15 -21.25 -19.60
C SER A 87 -5.02 -19.85 -18.99
N THR A 88 -6.13 -19.18 -18.68
CA THR A 88 -6.15 -17.79 -18.23
C THR A 88 -5.24 -17.52 -17.01
N PRO A 89 -5.16 -18.40 -15.99
CA PRO A 89 -4.15 -18.27 -14.93
C PRO A 89 -2.70 -18.18 -15.42
N GLY A 90 -2.34 -18.97 -16.45
CA GLY A 90 -1.02 -18.95 -17.06
C GLY A 90 -0.76 -17.69 -17.89
N ASP A 91 -1.78 -17.19 -18.57
CA ASP A 91 -1.74 -15.94 -19.33
C ASP A 91 -1.46 -14.74 -18.39
N ILE A 92 -2.09 -14.75 -17.21
CA ILE A 92 -1.86 -13.77 -16.14
C ILE A 92 -0.41 -13.83 -15.64
N THR A 93 0.11 -15.02 -15.31
CA THR A 93 1.49 -15.14 -14.81
C THR A 93 2.51 -14.76 -15.89
N GLN A 94 2.30 -15.13 -17.15
CA GLN A 94 3.13 -14.69 -18.27
C GLN A 94 3.15 -13.17 -18.42
N PHE A 95 1.99 -12.52 -18.33
CA PHE A 95 1.95 -11.06 -18.42
C PHE A 95 2.70 -10.39 -17.25
N ILE A 96 2.55 -10.92 -16.04
CA ILE A 96 3.33 -10.42 -14.89
C ILE A 96 4.83 -10.62 -15.11
N ILE A 97 5.27 -11.77 -15.65
CA ILE A 97 6.68 -12.01 -16.02
C ILE A 97 7.14 -10.96 -17.04
N GLN A 98 6.34 -10.71 -18.08
CA GLN A 98 6.67 -9.73 -19.12
C GLN A 98 6.88 -8.33 -18.53
N LYS A 99 6.06 -7.93 -17.56
CA LYS A 99 6.13 -6.61 -16.91
C LYS A 99 7.19 -6.51 -15.82
N CYS A 100 7.51 -7.60 -15.13
CA CYS A 100 8.37 -7.59 -13.94
C CYS A 100 9.77 -8.18 -14.18
N GLY A 101 10.00 -8.76 -15.36
CA GLY A 101 11.26 -9.37 -15.75
C GLY A 101 12.36 -8.35 -16.03
N GLU A 102 13.60 -8.84 -16.09
CA GLU A 102 14.78 -8.02 -16.39
C GLU A 102 14.79 -7.53 -17.85
N LYS A 103 14.98 -6.22 -18.04
CA LYS A 103 15.09 -5.64 -19.39
C LYS A 103 16.21 -6.23 -20.23
N ALA A 104 17.32 -6.65 -19.60
CA ALA A 104 18.43 -7.33 -20.26
C ALA A 104 18.00 -8.67 -20.93
N LYS A 105 16.92 -9.29 -20.46
CA LYS A 105 16.33 -10.51 -21.01
C LYS A 105 15.17 -10.24 -21.98
N GLY A 106 14.97 -8.98 -22.38
CA GLY A 106 13.91 -8.57 -23.31
C GLY A 106 12.54 -8.32 -22.66
N TYR A 107 12.47 -8.28 -21.33
CA TYR A 107 11.24 -7.94 -20.62
C TYR A 107 11.01 -6.42 -20.52
N GLU A 108 9.78 -6.01 -20.20
CA GLU A 108 9.37 -4.59 -20.18
C GLU A 108 9.66 -3.87 -18.86
N GLY A 109 10.20 -4.57 -17.85
CA GLY A 109 10.45 -4.00 -16.53
C GLY A 109 11.33 -2.75 -16.58
N LYS A 110 10.81 -1.61 -16.10
CA LYS A 110 11.48 -0.30 -16.22
C LYS A 110 12.55 -0.03 -15.17
N LYS A 111 12.54 -0.70 -14.01
CA LYS A 111 13.53 -0.47 -12.94
C LYS A 111 14.39 -1.70 -12.66
N ALA A 112 15.68 -1.46 -12.47
CA ALA A 112 16.58 -2.41 -11.84
C ALA A 112 16.14 -2.59 -10.38
N SER A 113 15.55 -3.74 -10.08
CA SER A 113 15.44 -4.35 -8.75
C SER A 113 14.63 -3.69 -7.61
N SER A 114 13.79 -2.65 -7.78
CA SER A 114 13.04 -2.13 -6.60
C SER A 114 11.53 -1.98 -6.78
N SER A 115 11.00 -2.03 -8.00
CA SER A 115 9.55 -1.85 -8.25
C SER A 115 8.87 -3.07 -8.85
N THR A 116 9.55 -4.21 -8.95
CA THR A 116 9.02 -5.30 -9.79
C THR A 116 7.95 -6.11 -9.06
N PHE A 117 8.09 -6.35 -7.75
CA PHE A 117 7.06 -7.05 -6.99
C PHE A 117 5.82 -6.19 -6.75
N SER A 118 5.99 -4.88 -6.49
CA SER A 118 4.87 -3.94 -6.41
C SER A 118 4.09 -3.87 -7.72
N THR A 119 4.77 -3.87 -8.88
CA THR A 119 4.14 -3.95 -10.20
C THR A 119 3.35 -5.24 -10.37
N ALA A 120 3.88 -6.38 -9.92
CA ALA A 120 3.16 -7.66 -9.94
C ALA A 120 1.88 -7.63 -9.07
N VAL A 121 1.97 -7.08 -7.86
CA VAL A 121 0.82 -6.94 -6.94
C VAL A 121 -0.26 -6.04 -7.55
N SER A 122 0.13 -4.88 -8.07
CA SER A 122 -0.77 -3.95 -8.77
C SER A 122 -1.41 -4.59 -10.02
N THR A 123 -0.62 -5.38 -10.76
CA THR A 123 -1.10 -6.09 -11.95
C THR A 123 -2.17 -7.12 -11.60
N ARG A 124 -1.89 -7.98 -10.61
CA ARG A 124 -2.87 -8.98 -10.14
C ARG A 124 -4.16 -8.31 -9.69
N ALA A 125 -4.05 -7.22 -8.93
CA ALA A 125 -5.21 -6.48 -8.42
C ALA A 125 -6.07 -5.89 -9.54
N ALA A 126 -5.45 -5.24 -10.52
CA ALA A 126 -6.15 -4.67 -11.67
C ALA A 126 -6.87 -5.74 -12.48
N LEU A 127 -6.23 -6.89 -12.70
CA LEU A 127 -6.84 -8.01 -13.42
C LEU A 127 -7.96 -8.65 -12.60
N THR A 128 -7.84 -8.73 -11.27
CA THR A 128 -8.96 -9.19 -10.42
C THR A 128 -10.17 -8.27 -10.60
N PHE A 129 -9.96 -6.96 -10.55
CA PHE A 129 -11.02 -5.99 -10.75
C PHE A 129 -11.69 -6.15 -12.13
N TRP A 130 -10.88 -6.24 -13.19
CA TRP A 130 -11.38 -6.43 -14.54
C TRP A 130 -12.16 -7.75 -14.72
N TYR A 131 -11.64 -8.87 -14.20
CA TYR A 131 -12.32 -10.16 -14.27
C TYR A 131 -13.64 -10.19 -13.48
N ARG A 132 -13.73 -9.47 -12.35
CA ARG A 132 -15.01 -9.27 -11.64
C ARG A 132 -16.00 -8.49 -12.47
N SER A 133 -15.56 -7.47 -13.21
CA SER A 133 -16.45 -6.67 -14.04
C SER A 133 -17.00 -7.45 -15.24
N ILE A 134 -16.23 -8.37 -15.85
CA ILE A 134 -16.73 -9.22 -16.95
C ILE A 134 -17.47 -10.48 -16.45
N ARG A 135 -17.29 -10.88 -15.18
CA ARG A 135 -17.96 -12.02 -14.55
C ARG A 135 -18.57 -11.62 -13.19
N PRO A 136 -19.63 -10.78 -13.19
CA PRO A 136 -20.15 -10.16 -11.96
C PRO A 136 -20.75 -11.15 -10.96
N ASN A 137 -21.25 -12.29 -11.44
CA ASN A 137 -21.91 -13.31 -10.61
C ASN A 137 -20.97 -14.44 -10.16
N GLU A 138 -19.67 -14.33 -10.47
CA GLU A 138 -18.74 -15.40 -10.17
C GLU A 138 -18.31 -15.39 -8.71
N SER A 139 -18.08 -16.58 -8.16
CA SER A 139 -17.62 -16.71 -6.79
C SER A 139 -16.22 -16.11 -6.61
N VAL A 140 -15.98 -15.49 -5.44
CA VAL A 140 -14.64 -15.07 -5.01
C VAL A 140 -13.80 -16.23 -4.43
N SER A 141 -14.38 -17.43 -4.39
CA SER A 141 -13.68 -18.64 -3.97
C SER A 141 -12.55 -19.03 -4.93
N GLU A 142 -11.72 -19.98 -4.49
CA GLU A 142 -10.59 -20.47 -5.27
C GLU A 142 -11.02 -20.91 -6.68
N TRP A 143 -10.26 -20.48 -7.68
CA TRP A 143 -10.48 -20.85 -9.07
C TRP A 143 -10.37 -22.36 -9.29
N ARG A 144 -11.33 -22.91 -10.02
CA ARG A 144 -11.41 -24.34 -10.35
C ARG A 144 -11.87 -24.53 -11.78
N VAL A 145 -11.40 -25.59 -12.41
CA VAL A 145 -11.87 -26.01 -13.72
C VAL A 145 -12.52 -27.37 -13.54
N ASP A 146 -13.78 -27.50 -13.94
CA ASP A 146 -14.45 -28.79 -13.99
C ASP A 146 -13.82 -29.61 -15.12
N THR A 147 -13.27 -30.77 -14.76
CA THR A 147 -12.57 -31.65 -15.71
C THR A 147 -13.50 -32.32 -16.70
N LYS A 148 -14.81 -32.38 -16.43
CA LYS A 148 -15.80 -33.02 -17.30
C LYS A 148 -16.41 -32.04 -18.30
N THR A 149 -16.76 -30.84 -17.84
CA THR A 149 -17.43 -29.83 -18.68
C THR A 149 -16.44 -28.83 -19.28
N GLY A 150 -15.25 -28.70 -18.70
CA GLY A 150 -14.30 -27.62 -19.02
C GLY A 150 -14.73 -26.26 -18.46
N GLU A 151 -15.83 -26.20 -17.70
CA GLU A 151 -16.32 -24.96 -17.12
C GLU A 151 -15.37 -24.45 -16.05
N CYS A 152 -15.16 -23.15 -16.08
CA CYS A 152 -14.25 -22.46 -15.19
C CYS A 152 -15.04 -21.71 -14.13
N PHE A 153 -14.76 -21.97 -12.86
CA PHE A 153 -15.39 -21.33 -11.70
C PHE A 153 -14.36 -20.50 -10.94
N GLY A 154 -14.82 -19.43 -10.30
CA GLY A 154 -14.01 -18.47 -9.58
C GLY A 154 -13.30 -17.45 -10.48
N LEU A 155 -12.47 -16.60 -9.87
CA LEU A 155 -11.65 -15.61 -10.57
C LEU A 155 -10.27 -16.21 -10.91
N PRO A 156 -9.79 -16.12 -12.17
CA PRO A 156 -8.52 -16.73 -12.56
C PRO A 156 -7.30 -16.16 -11.81
N THR A 157 -7.38 -14.91 -11.36
CA THR A 157 -6.36 -14.26 -10.51
C THR A 157 -6.28 -14.84 -9.08
N ARG A 158 -7.32 -15.55 -8.64
CA ARG A 158 -7.40 -16.27 -7.35
C ARG A 158 -7.00 -17.74 -7.48
N SER A 159 -6.52 -18.17 -8.64
CA SER A 159 -6.02 -19.53 -8.82
C SER A 159 -4.80 -19.81 -7.96
N ARG A 160 -4.67 -21.10 -7.58
CA ARG A 160 -3.48 -21.62 -6.92
C ARG A 160 -2.21 -21.33 -7.73
N HIS A 161 -2.28 -21.49 -9.05
CA HIS A 161 -1.17 -21.21 -9.96
C HIS A 161 -0.66 -19.77 -9.85
N VAL A 162 -1.56 -18.78 -9.89
CA VAL A 162 -1.19 -17.36 -9.73
C VAL A 162 -0.67 -17.08 -8.32
N SER A 163 -1.26 -17.69 -7.29
CA SER A 163 -0.86 -17.47 -5.88
C SER A 163 0.53 -18.03 -5.56
N GLU A 164 0.83 -19.24 -6.04
CA GLU A 164 2.15 -19.87 -5.92
C GLU A 164 3.20 -19.08 -6.69
N PHE A 165 2.88 -18.64 -7.91
CA PHE A 165 3.75 -17.76 -8.71
C PHE A 165 4.09 -16.46 -7.98
N MET A 166 3.08 -15.76 -7.43
CA MET A 166 3.29 -14.51 -6.70
C MET A 166 4.19 -14.71 -5.47
N THR A 167 4.00 -15.80 -4.73
CA THR A 167 4.84 -16.14 -3.57
C THR A 167 6.28 -16.44 -3.99
N GLY A 168 6.47 -17.16 -5.10
CA GLY A 168 7.79 -17.44 -5.65
C GLY A 168 8.50 -16.17 -6.14
N LEU A 169 7.74 -15.28 -6.78
CA LEU A 169 8.23 -13.97 -7.22
C LEU A 169 8.67 -13.12 -6.02
N GLU A 170 7.84 -13.03 -4.98
CA GLU A 170 8.17 -12.30 -3.74
C GLU A 170 9.50 -12.77 -3.14
N LYS A 171 9.66 -14.09 -2.97
CA LYS A 171 10.90 -14.68 -2.44
C LYS A 171 12.10 -14.42 -3.33
N THR A 172 11.93 -14.54 -4.64
CA THR A 172 13.01 -14.29 -5.62
C THR A 172 13.44 -12.83 -5.58
N LYS A 173 12.48 -11.90 -5.47
CA LYS A 173 12.75 -10.47 -5.38
C LYS A 173 13.37 -10.09 -4.04
N ALA A 174 12.89 -10.63 -2.93
CA ALA A 174 13.53 -10.47 -1.63
C ALA A 174 15.00 -10.96 -1.65
N LYS A 175 15.27 -12.11 -2.28
CA LYS A 175 16.65 -12.63 -2.46
C LYS A 175 17.52 -11.72 -3.34
N ALA A 176 16.92 -11.05 -4.32
CA ALA A 176 17.59 -10.07 -5.17
C ALA A 176 17.82 -8.71 -4.48
N GLY A 177 17.45 -8.57 -3.21
CA GLY A 177 17.59 -7.33 -2.45
C GLY A 177 16.41 -6.37 -2.62
N GLU A 178 15.34 -6.76 -3.33
CA GLU A 178 14.07 -6.00 -3.29
C GLU A 178 13.39 -6.29 -1.94
N VAL A 179 13.86 -5.64 -0.87
CA VAL A 179 13.25 -5.76 0.45
C VAL A 179 11.96 -4.96 0.42
N SER A 180 10.83 -5.60 0.73
CA SER A 180 9.57 -4.90 1.00
C SER A 180 9.81 -3.94 2.17
N THR A 181 10.03 -2.67 1.86
CA THR A 181 10.30 -1.59 2.82
C THR A 181 9.03 -1.25 3.58
N SER A 182 8.55 -2.18 4.41
CA SER A 182 7.61 -1.84 5.47
C SER A 182 8.39 -1.17 6.61
N ALA A 183 7.78 -0.24 7.34
CA ALA A 183 8.39 0.31 8.55
C ALA A 183 8.73 -0.78 9.59
N ARG A 184 8.15 -1.98 9.45
CA ARG A 184 8.46 -3.18 10.26
C ARG A 184 9.82 -3.80 9.95
N ALA A 185 10.48 -3.40 8.87
CA ALA A 185 11.83 -3.86 8.53
C ALA A 185 12.95 -2.97 9.12
N LEU A 186 12.62 -1.89 9.83
CA LEU A 186 13.60 -1.03 10.47
C LEU A 186 14.19 -1.71 11.72
N SER A 187 15.51 -1.73 11.81
CA SER A 187 16.21 -2.12 13.03
C SER A 187 16.31 -0.96 14.03
N LEU A 188 16.69 -1.26 15.27
CA LEU A 188 17.00 -0.23 16.27
C LEU A 188 18.08 0.74 15.76
N GLN A 189 19.11 0.22 15.07
CA GLN A 189 20.18 1.03 14.51
C GLN A 189 19.67 1.99 13.42
N ASP A 190 18.72 1.56 12.60
CA ASP A 190 18.10 2.42 11.59
C ASP A 190 17.31 3.57 12.24
N MET A 191 16.60 3.29 13.35
CA MET A 191 15.91 4.31 14.12
C MET A 191 16.88 5.33 14.75
N HIS A 192 18.04 4.89 15.24
CA HIS A 192 19.07 5.79 15.74
C HIS A 192 19.66 6.67 14.64
N ARG A 193 19.96 6.09 13.46
CA ARG A 193 20.45 6.86 12.30
C ARG A 193 19.43 7.89 11.84
N LEU A 194 18.14 7.51 11.81
CA LEU A 194 17.06 8.43 11.46
C LEU A 194 16.94 9.56 12.49
N TYR A 195 17.07 9.25 13.79
CA TYR A 195 17.12 10.27 14.84
C TYR A 195 18.28 11.26 14.58
N ASP A 196 19.50 10.74 14.45
CA ASP A 196 20.68 11.59 14.28
C ASP A 196 20.59 12.48 13.03
N HIS A 197 20.01 11.95 11.94
CA HIS A 197 19.72 12.72 10.74
C HIS A 197 18.69 13.85 10.99
N CYS A 198 17.58 13.54 11.68
CA CYS A 198 16.51 14.51 11.94
C CYS A 198 16.91 15.59 12.97
N PHE A 199 17.90 15.32 13.82
CA PHE A 199 18.31 16.20 14.92
C PHE A 199 19.76 16.69 14.79
N ARG A 200 20.28 16.78 13.56
CA ARG A 200 21.66 17.24 13.32
C ARG A 200 21.87 18.71 13.79
N PRO A 201 23.01 19.05 14.40
CA PRO A 201 23.25 20.39 14.96
C PRO A 201 23.20 21.52 13.94
N GLU A 202 23.51 21.24 12.67
CA GLU A 202 23.60 22.23 11.59
C GLU A 202 22.24 22.46 10.89
N ALA A 203 21.17 21.80 11.33
CA ALA A 203 19.85 21.93 10.72
C ALA A 203 19.23 23.31 11.02
N THR A 204 18.59 23.88 10.00
CA THR A 204 17.76 25.08 10.13
C THR A 204 16.54 24.79 11.02
N PRO A 205 15.92 25.82 11.64
CA PRO A 205 14.70 25.63 12.43
C PRO A 205 13.55 24.95 11.67
N ALA A 206 13.45 25.20 10.36
CA ALA A 206 12.46 24.53 9.52
C ALA A 206 12.78 23.03 9.33
N GLU A 207 14.05 22.69 9.09
CA GLU A 207 14.49 21.28 9.00
C GLU A 207 14.28 20.53 10.31
N ILE A 208 14.55 21.16 11.46
CA ILE A 208 14.33 20.55 12.78
C ILE A 208 12.83 20.26 13.00
N ARG A 209 11.94 21.22 12.68
CA ARG A 209 10.49 21.01 12.80
C ARG A 209 10.01 19.84 11.96
N TRP A 210 10.46 19.76 10.70
CA TRP A 210 10.14 18.62 9.82
C TRP A 210 10.80 17.32 10.29
N GLY A 211 12.00 17.39 10.83
CA GLY A 211 12.73 16.27 11.42
C GLY A 211 11.98 15.66 12.60
N ILE A 212 11.41 16.49 13.48
CA ILE A 212 10.57 16.07 14.60
C ILE A 212 9.33 15.32 14.11
N VAL A 213 8.54 15.92 13.21
CA VAL A 213 7.32 15.28 12.67
C VAL A 213 7.66 13.95 12.00
N ARG A 214 8.70 13.94 11.16
CA ARG A 214 9.17 12.74 10.46
C ARG A 214 9.61 11.67 11.46
N PHE A 215 10.53 11.97 12.35
CA PHE A 215 11.05 11.00 13.30
C PHE A 215 9.93 10.42 14.18
N THR A 216 9.05 11.27 14.72
CA THR A 216 7.94 10.80 15.57
C THR A 216 6.98 9.88 14.81
N SER A 217 6.66 10.18 13.54
CA SER A 217 5.84 9.29 12.71
C SER A 217 6.51 7.92 12.48
N TYR A 218 7.80 7.88 12.15
CA TYR A 218 8.52 6.61 11.96
C TYR A 218 8.68 5.82 13.27
N LEU A 219 8.92 6.52 14.38
CA LEU A 219 9.01 5.88 15.70
C LEU A 219 7.69 5.21 16.08
N PHE A 220 6.56 5.87 15.86
CA PHE A 220 5.25 5.29 16.13
C PHE A 220 4.94 4.12 15.18
N ALA A 221 5.30 4.22 13.89
CA ALA A 221 5.16 3.11 12.95
C ALA A 221 5.94 1.88 13.42
N TRP A 222 7.16 2.10 13.90
CA TRP A 222 8.06 1.06 14.37
C TRP A 222 7.62 0.43 15.69
N LEU A 223 7.35 1.23 16.73
CA LEU A 223 6.94 0.75 18.06
C LEU A 223 5.57 0.06 18.05
N LEU A 224 4.63 0.58 17.28
CA LEU A 224 3.25 0.08 17.25
C LEU A 224 3.03 -0.99 16.16
N LEU A 225 4.06 -1.26 15.34
CA LEU A 225 4.00 -2.13 14.16
C LEU A 225 2.91 -1.73 13.16
N LEU A 226 2.62 -0.43 13.09
CA LEU A 226 1.62 0.14 12.21
C LEU A 226 2.20 0.38 10.82
N ARG A 227 1.34 0.31 9.81
CA ARG A 227 1.67 0.84 8.49
C ARG A 227 1.74 2.36 8.57
N PHE A 228 2.54 2.96 7.69
CA PHE A 228 2.74 4.41 7.72
C PHE A 228 1.42 5.18 7.47
N ASP A 229 0.51 4.64 6.64
CA ASP A 229 -0.82 5.20 6.41
C ASP A 229 -1.71 5.18 7.66
N GLU A 230 -1.53 4.19 8.54
CA GLU A 230 -2.24 4.10 9.83
C GLU A 230 -1.69 5.14 10.81
N VAL A 231 -0.37 5.37 10.81
CA VAL A 231 0.28 6.36 11.68
C VAL A 231 -0.11 7.79 11.35
N VAL A 232 -0.09 8.18 10.07
CA VAL A 232 -0.47 9.56 9.67
C VAL A 232 -1.95 9.86 9.91
N ARG A 233 -2.77 8.83 10.20
CA ARG A 233 -4.19 8.94 10.58
C ARG A 233 -4.42 8.89 12.08
N LEU A 234 -3.36 8.80 12.90
CA LEU A 234 -3.51 8.96 14.34
C LEU A 234 -4.06 10.35 14.61
N GLU A 235 -4.98 10.42 15.57
CA GLU A 235 -5.59 11.65 16.05
C GLU A 235 -5.11 11.95 17.47
N PHE A 236 -5.21 13.19 17.94
CA PHE A 236 -4.88 13.51 19.34
C PHE A 236 -5.74 12.72 20.32
N GLU A 237 -7.01 12.50 19.98
CA GLU A 237 -7.97 11.68 20.71
C GLU A 237 -7.56 10.19 20.77
N SER A 238 -6.63 9.78 19.92
CA SER A 238 -6.05 8.43 19.93
C SER A 238 -4.96 8.28 21.00
N ILE A 239 -4.52 9.36 21.64
CA ILE A 239 -3.42 9.36 22.62
C ILE A 239 -3.99 9.70 24.00
N ASN A 240 -4.06 8.71 24.89
CA ASN A 240 -4.47 8.93 26.27
C ASN A 240 -3.24 8.99 27.17
N MET A 241 -3.04 10.14 27.81
CA MET A 241 -2.14 10.27 28.96
C MET A 241 -2.96 9.98 30.22
N ILE A 242 -2.70 8.86 30.90
CA ILE A 242 -3.46 8.46 32.08
C ILE A 242 -2.94 9.24 33.31
N PRO A 243 -3.75 10.09 33.95
CA PRO A 243 -3.32 10.82 35.14
C PRO A 243 -3.32 9.91 36.38
N GLY A 244 -2.28 9.98 37.22
CA GLY A 244 -2.28 9.40 38.57
C GLY A 244 -1.33 8.20 38.80
N SER A 245 -0.82 7.56 37.74
CA SER A 245 0.53 6.99 37.77
C SER A 245 1.52 8.14 37.69
N ARG A 246 2.79 7.97 38.08
CA ARG A 246 3.82 9.01 37.89
C ARG A 246 3.71 9.51 36.45
N ILE A 247 3.28 10.77 36.30
CA ILE A 247 2.57 11.34 35.13
C ILE A 247 3.41 11.28 33.82
N SER A 248 4.64 10.78 33.90
CA SER A 248 5.62 10.65 32.83
C SER A 248 5.93 9.22 32.38
N GLU A 249 5.35 8.16 32.98
CA GLU A 249 5.86 6.79 32.75
C GLU A 249 5.31 6.08 31.51
N PHE A 250 4.06 6.29 31.12
CA PHE A 250 3.49 5.64 29.93
C PHE A 250 2.33 6.41 29.30
N LEU A 251 2.12 6.18 28.01
CA LEU A 251 1.02 6.70 27.21
C LEU A 251 0.29 5.53 26.53
N GLU A 252 -1.03 5.64 26.42
CA GLU A 252 -1.84 4.66 25.70
C GLU A 252 -2.20 5.21 24.31
N VAL A 253 -1.90 4.43 23.27
CA VAL A 253 -2.30 4.73 21.89
C VAL A 253 -3.44 3.81 21.50
N LYS A 254 -4.55 4.37 21.02
CA LYS A 254 -5.74 3.63 20.54
C LYS A 254 -6.02 3.99 19.09
N LEU A 255 -6.12 3.00 18.21
CA LEU A 255 -6.64 3.24 16.88
C LEU A 255 -8.18 3.28 16.91
N ARG A 256 -8.78 4.39 16.43
CA ARG A 256 -10.24 4.50 16.29
C ARG A 256 -10.83 3.37 15.45
N THR A 257 -10.16 3.01 14.36
CA THR A 257 -10.57 1.90 13.50
C THR A 257 -9.33 1.21 12.95
N ARG A 258 -9.19 -0.09 13.24
CA ARG A 258 -8.21 -0.94 12.57
C ARG A 258 -8.95 -1.72 11.49
N LYS A 259 -8.43 -1.72 10.26
CA LYS A 259 -8.97 -2.50 9.13
C LYS A 259 -9.18 -3.99 9.43
N SER A 260 -8.54 -4.54 10.47
CA SER A 260 -8.62 -5.94 10.87
C SER A 260 -9.41 -6.17 12.17
N ALA A 261 -10.05 -5.15 12.76
CA ALA A 261 -10.88 -5.32 13.96
C ALA A 261 -12.33 -5.64 13.55
N GLN A 262 -12.53 -6.78 12.86
CA GLN A 262 -13.87 -7.32 12.54
C GLN A 262 -14.69 -7.67 13.80
N THR A 263 -14.06 -7.72 14.97
CA THR A 263 -14.67 -8.14 16.24
C THR A 263 -15.07 -6.97 17.15
N GLY A 264 -14.94 -5.71 16.72
CA GLY A 264 -15.21 -4.54 17.56
C GLY A 264 -14.20 -4.34 18.71
N VAL A 265 -13.15 -5.16 18.78
CA VAL A 265 -12.10 -5.05 19.80
C VAL A 265 -11.10 -3.97 19.38
N GLY A 266 -11.20 -2.82 20.04
CA GLY A 266 -10.21 -1.75 19.92
C GLY A 266 -8.82 -2.27 20.32
N HIS A 267 -7.82 -1.98 19.48
CA HIS A 267 -6.43 -2.27 19.83
C HIS A 267 -5.84 -1.05 20.54
N ALA A 268 -5.31 -1.28 21.74
CA ALA A 268 -4.58 -0.29 22.51
C ALA A 268 -3.14 -0.76 22.70
N TRP A 269 -2.21 0.17 22.58
CA TRP A 269 -0.79 -0.04 22.89
C TRP A 269 -0.41 0.82 24.07
N ILE A 270 0.35 0.26 25.00
CA ILE A 270 0.94 1.00 26.11
C ILE A 270 2.40 1.22 25.78
N LEU A 271 2.78 2.49 25.62
CA LEU A 271 4.15 2.90 25.32
C LEU A 271 4.75 3.56 26.56
N TYR A 272 5.87 3.04 27.03
CA TYR A 272 6.56 3.57 28.22
C TYR A 272 7.59 4.64 27.84
N ALA A 273 7.84 5.56 28.75
CA ALA A 273 9.04 6.38 28.69
C ALA A 273 10.27 5.48 28.70
N ASN A 274 11.21 5.78 27.81
CA ASN A 274 12.48 5.08 27.72
C ASN A 274 13.62 6.02 28.06
N ASP A 275 14.01 6.06 29.33
CA ASP A 275 15.14 6.88 29.78
C ASP A 275 16.49 6.19 29.54
N LEU A 276 16.50 4.86 29.31
CA LEU A 276 17.71 4.13 28.93
C LEU A 276 18.16 4.47 27.51
N ASP A 277 17.20 4.70 26.61
CA ASP A 277 17.45 5.15 25.24
C ASP A 277 16.54 6.35 24.89
N PRO A 278 16.99 7.57 25.19
CA PRO A 278 16.21 8.79 24.96
C PRO A 278 15.90 9.07 23.48
N LYS A 279 16.62 8.44 22.53
CA LYS A 279 16.40 8.64 21.09
C LYS A 279 15.10 7.99 20.65
N ILE A 280 14.78 6.81 21.18
CA ILE A 280 13.56 6.05 20.83
C ILE A 280 12.43 6.22 21.85
N CYS A 281 12.54 7.19 22.76
CA CYS A 281 11.53 7.41 23.79
C CYS A 281 10.25 8.05 23.20
N PRO A 282 9.10 7.35 23.23
CA PRO A 282 7.86 7.84 22.62
C PRO A 282 7.30 9.08 23.35
N VAL A 283 7.46 9.14 24.68
CA VAL A 283 7.07 10.31 25.47
C VAL A 283 7.88 11.54 25.07
N ARG A 284 9.20 11.42 24.94
CA ARG A 284 10.06 12.53 24.48
C ARG A 284 9.74 12.95 23.05
N ALA A 285 9.38 12.00 22.18
CA ALA A 285 8.97 12.30 20.81
C ALA A 285 7.68 13.13 20.77
N LEU A 286 6.68 12.82 21.62
CA LEU A 286 5.46 13.63 21.75
C LEU A 286 5.72 14.99 22.38
N ILE A 287 6.58 15.10 23.38
CA ILE A 287 6.96 16.41 23.96
C ILE A 287 7.58 17.30 22.89
N ARG A 288 8.51 16.78 22.07
CA ARG A 288 9.09 17.53 20.95
C ARG A 288 8.02 17.94 19.94
N LEU A 289 7.07 17.05 19.65
CA LEU A 289 5.97 17.34 18.74
C LEU A 289 5.07 18.47 19.27
N ALA A 290 4.74 18.46 20.57
CA ALA A 290 3.98 19.52 21.22
C ALA A 290 4.70 20.88 21.15
N VAL A 291 6.03 20.89 21.36
CA VAL A 291 6.84 22.12 21.21
C VAL A 291 6.79 22.67 19.79
N VAL A 292 6.73 21.81 18.77
CA VAL A 292 6.60 22.24 17.36
C VAL A 292 5.24 22.87 17.09
N TYR A 293 4.19 22.40 17.75
CA TYR A 293 2.82 22.90 17.58
C TYR A 293 2.55 24.17 18.40
N GLY A 294 3.27 24.39 19.49
CA GLY A 294 3.09 25.58 20.33
C GLY A 294 1.87 25.48 21.25
N GLU A 295 1.68 26.50 22.07
CA GLU A 295 0.69 26.52 23.16
C GLU A 295 -0.73 26.87 22.70
N THR A 296 -0.87 27.44 21.50
CA THR A 296 -2.14 27.92 20.94
C THR A 296 -2.95 26.83 20.22
N VAL A 297 -2.35 25.67 19.97
CA VAL A 297 -2.98 24.59 19.22
C VAL A 297 -4.03 23.87 20.06
N THR A 298 -5.22 23.73 19.47
CA THR A 298 -6.24 22.81 20.00
C THR A 298 -5.82 21.37 19.72
N LEU A 299 -5.62 20.57 20.76
CA LEU A 299 -5.21 19.16 20.68
C LEU A 299 -6.39 18.25 20.28
N SER A 300 -6.91 18.43 19.06
CA SER A 300 -8.00 17.65 18.48
C SER A 300 -7.76 17.40 17.00
N GLY A 301 -8.20 16.25 16.49
CA GLY A 301 -8.02 15.87 15.08
C GLY A 301 -6.62 15.29 14.82
N PRO A 302 -6.07 15.43 13.61
CA PRO A 302 -4.84 14.74 13.21
C PRO A 302 -3.64 15.03 14.13
N LEU A 303 -2.99 13.97 14.64
CA LEU A 303 -1.81 14.07 15.48
C LEU A 303 -0.61 14.65 14.73
N PHE A 304 -0.48 14.34 13.44
CA PHE A 304 0.58 14.83 12.56
C PHE A 304 0.02 15.92 11.65
N MET A 305 0.15 17.19 12.06
CA MET A 305 -0.34 18.36 11.33
C MET A 305 0.68 18.85 10.29
N LYS A 306 0.20 19.49 9.23
CA LYS A 306 1.07 20.08 8.20
C LYS A 306 1.81 21.30 8.76
N VAL A 307 3.14 21.27 8.74
CA VAL A 307 3.98 22.38 9.21
C VAL A 307 4.34 23.31 8.03
N ASN A 308 3.69 24.46 7.91
CA ASN A 308 4.02 25.45 6.87
C ASN A 308 5.33 26.20 7.16
N LYS A 309 5.96 26.75 6.12
CA LYS A 309 7.21 27.55 6.23
C LYS A 309 7.07 28.87 7.00
N ASN A 310 5.85 29.38 7.17
CA ASN A 310 5.58 30.75 7.64
C ASN A 310 4.69 30.80 8.90
N ASP A 311 4.87 29.89 9.86
CA ASP A 311 4.18 29.85 11.17
C ASP A 311 2.62 29.92 11.15
N ASN A 312 1.98 29.89 9.97
CA ASN A 312 0.53 29.85 9.83
C ASN A 312 0.04 28.41 9.80
N GLU A 313 -0.60 28.03 10.91
CA GLU A 313 -1.20 26.73 11.18
C GLU A 313 -2.40 26.47 10.26
N HIS A 314 -2.47 25.25 9.72
CA HIS A 314 -3.70 24.71 9.15
C HIS A 314 -4.00 23.37 9.84
N HIS A 315 -5.25 23.17 10.26
CA HIS A 315 -5.80 21.92 10.81
C HIS A 315 -5.85 20.76 9.79
N GLU A 316 -5.08 20.84 8.70
CA GLU A 316 -5.01 19.79 7.70
C GLU A 316 -3.99 18.72 8.14
N PRO A 317 -4.34 17.42 8.00
CA PRO A 317 -3.40 16.34 8.24
C PRO A 317 -2.17 16.49 7.35
N CYS A 318 -0.99 16.14 7.87
CA CYS A 318 0.26 16.07 7.14
C CYS A 318 0.24 14.89 6.14
N ILE A 319 -0.62 14.96 5.13
CA ILE A 319 -0.61 14.08 3.97
C ILE A 319 0.34 14.69 2.94
N ASP A 320 1.59 14.95 3.31
CA ASP A 320 2.61 15.30 2.32
C ASP A 320 3.18 14.00 1.75
N LYS A 321 2.92 13.75 0.46
CA LYS A 321 3.50 12.64 -0.31
C LYS A 321 5.04 12.60 -0.18
N ARG A 322 5.68 13.73 0.11
CA ARG A 322 7.12 13.85 0.33
C ARG A 322 7.63 13.12 1.59
N LEU A 323 6.80 12.87 2.60
CA LEU A 323 7.19 12.09 3.80
C LEU A 323 7.30 10.58 3.49
N ALA A 324 6.54 10.10 2.51
CA ALA A 324 6.63 8.74 2.00
C ALA A 324 7.75 8.61 0.95
N GLU A 325 7.96 9.63 0.13
CA GLU A 325 8.99 9.65 -0.94
C GLU A 325 10.42 9.86 -0.40
N SER A 326 10.61 10.50 0.77
CA SER A 326 11.93 10.75 1.37
C SER A 326 12.65 9.49 1.88
N ARG A 327 11.99 8.32 1.83
CA ARG A 327 12.55 7.01 2.17
C ARG A 327 13.82 6.66 1.39
N LEU A 328 14.02 7.23 0.21
CA LEU A 328 15.11 6.87 -0.71
C LEU A 328 16.41 7.66 -0.52
N GLN A 329 16.47 8.64 0.37
CA GLN A 329 17.69 9.48 0.52
C GLN A 329 18.42 9.33 1.86
N ILE A 330 17.82 8.68 2.87
CA ILE A 330 18.34 8.65 4.25
C ILE A 330 18.70 7.22 4.71
N LEU A 331 18.23 6.18 4.00
CA LEU A 331 18.60 4.77 4.18
C LEU A 331 19.39 4.29 2.97
#